data_AF-A0A1I3X8D2-F1
#
_entry.id   AF-A0A1I3X8D2-F1
#
_cell.length_a   1.000
_cell.length_b   1.000
_cell.length_c   1.000
_cell.angle_alpha   90.00
_cell.angle_beta   90.00
_cell.angle_gamma   90.00
#
_symmetry.space_group_name_H-M   'P 1'
#
loop_
_entity.id
_entity.type
_entity.pdbx_description
1 polymer ?
#
loop_
_entity_poly.entity_id
_entity_poly.type
_entity_poly.pdbx_seq_one_letter_code
_entity_poly.pdbx_strand_id
1 'polypeptide(L)'
;MNEFVIESNYFLSRKINAFFHTDYVGYKKPGNPNYINILKNTYNSYSASYLNSAVNDLLNVLHTDLPLIVKKINSEPIYVCVVPRAKSTYQPNQLLFKKTVSYVSSNINGLIDETNGIVRHTNTKTTHLPPNTPNYENDGDYPYKGITKNTCHISDSIRNKSILLVDDIYTQTINIIEDAIEALLEQGAKSVIFYSVAKTVR
;
A
#
# COMPACT_ATOMS: atom_id res chain seq x y z
N MET A 1 -10.13 -4.80 -12.35
CA MET A 1 -9.87 -5.36 -11.01
C MET A 1 -10.01 -6.87 -11.03
N ASN A 2 -9.05 -7.57 -10.43
CA ASN A 2 -8.99 -9.02 -10.28
C ASN A 2 -9.03 -9.39 -8.79
N GLU A 3 -9.55 -10.56 -8.47
CA GLU A 3 -9.64 -11.09 -7.10
C GLU A 3 -8.61 -12.19 -6.87
N PHE A 4 -8.10 -12.29 -5.65
CA PHE A 4 -7.23 -13.38 -5.22
C PHE A 4 -7.27 -13.55 -3.71
N VAL A 5 -6.57 -14.56 -3.22
CA VAL A 5 -6.41 -14.82 -1.79
C VAL A 5 -4.93 -14.74 -1.44
N ILE A 6 -4.60 -13.96 -0.41
CA ILE A 6 -3.30 -14.04 0.27
C ILE A 6 -3.39 -15.23 1.22
N GLU A 7 -2.58 -16.25 0.97
CA GLU A 7 -2.53 -17.46 1.78
C GLU A 7 -1.83 -17.19 3.13
N SER A 8 -2.26 -17.88 4.18
CA SER A 8 -1.59 -17.81 5.48
C SER A 8 -0.17 -18.37 5.37
N ASN A 9 0.75 -17.80 6.14
CA ASN A 9 2.14 -18.22 6.19
C ASN A 9 2.75 -17.89 7.56
N TYR A 10 4.07 -17.85 7.66
CA TYR A 10 4.76 -17.52 8.92
C TYR A 10 4.41 -16.12 9.46
N PHE A 11 4.18 -15.15 8.58
CA PHE A 11 3.89 -13.75 8.90
C PHE A 11 2.40 -13.49 9.11
N LEU A 12 1.52 -14.21 8.41
CA LEU A 12 0.07 -14.00 8.40
C LEU A 12 -0.66 -15.26 8.88
N SER A 13 -1.45 -15.11 9.95
CA SER A 13 -2.11 -16.23 10.66
C SER A 13 -3.29 -16.85 9.92
N ARG A 14 -3.87 -16.15 8.93
CA ARG A 14 -5.11 -16.55 8.25
C ARG A 14 -5.15 -16.08 6.80
N LYS A 15 -5.98 -16.73 5.98
CA LYS A 15 -6.21 -16.30 4.61
C LYS A 15 -6.90 -14.93 4.56
N ILE A 16 -6.54 -14.11 3.57
CA ILE A 16 -7.10 -12.77 3.39
C ILE A 16 -7.61 -12.61 1.96
N ASN A 17 -8.85 -12.13 1.83
CA ASN A 17 -9.40 -11.74 0.54
C ASN A 17 -8.68 -10.49 0.05
N ALA A 18 -8.32 -10.50 -1.23
CA ALA A 18 -7.52 -9.45 -1.81
C ALA A 18 -7.92 -9.14 -3.25
N PHE A 19 -7.61 -7.91 -3.66
CA PHE A 19 -7.92 -7.39 -4.99
C PHE A 19 -6.67 -6.73 -5.60
N PHE A 20 -6.58 -6.73 -6.93
CA PHE A 20 -5.58 -5.93 -7.62
C PHE A 20 -6.08 -5.38 -8.96
N HIS A 21 -5.52 -4.26 -9.41
CA HIS A 21 -5.93 -3.67 -10.68
C HIS A 21 -5.31 -4.40 -11.87
N THR A 22 -3.98 -4.47 -11.91
CA THR A 22 -3.22 -4.96 -13.07
C THR A 22 -1.92 -5.66 -12.68
N ASP A 23 -1.27 -6.29 -13.65
CA ASP A 23 -0.01 -6.99 -13.48
C ASP A 23 1.19 -6.02 -13.42
N TYR A 24 2.11 -6.28 -12.50
CA TYR A 24 3.42 -5.61 -12.44
C TYR A 24 4.45 -6.45 -13.18
N VAL A 25 4.77 -6.06 -14.41
CA VAL A 25 5.70 -6.79 -15.29
C VAL A 25 7.15 -6.27 -15.19
N GLY A 26 7.35 -5.12 -14.53
CA GLY A 26 8.64 -4.50 -14.26
C GLY A 26 8.74 -3.10 -14.86
N TYR A 27 9.39 -2.19 -14.13
CA TYR A 27 9.49 -0.79 -14.52
C TYR A 27 10.04 -0.61 -15.95
N LYS A 28 9.37 0.23 -16.74
CA LYS A 28 9.65 0.53 -18.15
C LYS A 28 9.47 -0.65 -19.14
N LYS A 29 8.98 -1.81 -18.70
CA LYS A 29 8.57 -2.85 -19.63
C LYS A 29 7.21 -2.51 -20.26
N PRO A 30 6.94 -2.97 -21.50
CA PRO A 30 5.63 -2.83 -22.14
C PRO A 30 4.52 -3.38 -21.23
N GLY A 31 3.42 -2.63 -21.08
CA GLY A 31 2.28 -3.01 -20.25
C GLY A 31 2.44 -2.76 -18.74
N ASN A 32 3.59 -2.28 -18.26
CA ASN A 32 3.78 -1.97 -16.84
C ASN A 32 3.05 -0.69 -16.41
N PRO A 33 2.40 -0.66 -15.23
CA PRO A 33 1.84 0.56 -14.64
C PRO A 33 2.96 1.49 -14.12
N ASN A 34 3.67 2.16 -15.04
CA ASN A 34 4.85 2.97 -14.72
C ASN A 34 4.54 4.15 -13.79
N TYR A 35 3.29 4.64 -13.75
CA TYR A 35 2.86 5.69 -12.83
C TYR A 35 3.13 5.33 -11.37
N ILE A 36 3.10 4.05 -11.00
CA ILE A 36 3.47 3.61 -9.64
C ILE A 36 4.92 4.00 -9.32
N ASN A 37 5.86 3.66 -10.20
CA ASN A 37 7.27 3.99 -10.03
C ASN A 37 7.52 5.50 -10.10
N ILE A 38 6.73 6.23 -10.90
CA ILE A 38 6.80 7.69 -10.99
C ILE A 38 6.40 8.33 -9.66
N LEU A 39 5.27 7.91 -9.07
CA LEU A 39 4.76 8.42 -7.79
C LEU A 39 5.68 8.13 -6.60
N LYS A 40 6.44 7.03 -6.64
CA LYS A 40 7.49 6.74 -5.64
C LYS A 40 8.55 7.84 -5.59
N ASN A 41 8.82 8.48 -6.74
CA ASN A 41 9.79 9.55 -6.94
C ASN A 41 11.07 9.35 -6.12
N THR A 42 11.65 8.14 -6.20
CA THR A 42 12.69 7.66 -5.28
C THR A 42 13.89 8.61 -5.20
N TYR A 43 14.26 9.20 -6.34
CA TYR A 43 15.40 10.13 -6.46
C TYR A 43 15.01 11.61 -6.32
N ASN A 44 13.74 11.90 -6.04
CA ASN A 44 13.20 13.26 -5.90
C ASN A 44 13.53 14.18 -7.10
N SER A 45 13.51 13.64 -8.31
CA SER A 45 14.00 14.32 -9.51
C SER A 45 12.93 14.58 -10.58
N TYR A 46 11.72 14.06 -10.39
CA TYR A 46 10.64 14.24 -11.36
C TYR A 46 9.98 15.61 -11.26
N SER A 47 9.62 16.18 -12.42
CA SER A 47 8.91 17.45 -12.50
C SER A 47 7.48 17.31 -11.97
N ALA A 48 6.90 18.44 -11.53
CA ALA A 48 5.51 18.50 -11.08
C ALA A 48 4.53 18.02 -12.17
N SER A 49 4.75 18.39 -13.44
CA SER A 49 3.88 17.95 -14.54
C SER A 49 3.90 16.43 -14.75
N TYR A 50 5.07 15.80 -14.63
CA TYR A 50 5.20 14.35 -14.77
C TYR A 50 4.55 13.60 -13.60
N LEU A 51 4.74 14.12 -12.39
CA LEU A 51 4.07 13.60 -11.19
C LEU A 51 2.54 13.76 -11.28
N ASN A 52 2.04 14.89 -11.75
CA ASN A 52 0.60 15.13 -11.93
C ASN A 52 -0.02 14.16 -12.94
N SER A 53 0.68 13.84 -14.03
CA SER A 53 0.23 12.80 -14.98
C SER A 53 0.07 11.46 -14.28
N ALA A 54 1.06 11.05 -13.47
CA ALA A 54 1.01 9.80 -12.73
C ALA A 54 -0.08 9.78 -11.64
N VAL A 55 -0.37 10.95 -11.03
CA VAL A 55 -1.51 11.11 -10.11
C VAL A 55 -2.83 10.87 -10.84
N ASN A 56 -3.01 11.43 -12.04
CA ASN A 56 -4.23 11.25 -12.83
C ASN A 56 -4.45 9.78 -13.22
N ASP A 57 -3.38 9.07 -13.59
CA ASP A 57 -3.45 7.63 -13.87
C ASP A 57 -3.95 6.85 -12.64
N LEU A 58 -3.38 7.14 -11.46
CA LEU A 58 -3.82 6.50 -10.21
C LEU A 58 -5.26 6.88 -9.83
N LEU A 59 -5.67 8.14 -10.02
CA LEU A 59 -7.04 8.58 -9.79
C LEU A 59 -8.04 7.75 -10.61
N ASN A 60 -7.78 7.57 -11.91
CA ASN A 60 -8.65 6.81 -12.80
C ASN A 60 -8.80 5.35 -12.33
N VAL A 61 -7.70 4.74 -11.89
CA VAL A 61 -7.70 3.37 -11.34
C VAL A 61 -8.53 3.30 -10.06
N LEU A 62 -8.26 4.17 -9.08
CA LEU A 62 -8.94 4.12 -7.78
C LEU A 62 -10.43 4.47 -7.88
N HIS A 63 -10.82 5.42 -8.73
CA HIS A 63 -12.23 5.73 -8.99
C HIS A 63 -12.98 4.58 -9.67
N THR A 64 -12.27 3.71 -10.39
CA THR A 64 -12.86 2.51 -11.00
C THR A 64 -12.97 1.37 -9.99
N ASP A 65 -11.87 1.07 -9.29
CA ASP A 65 -11.76 -0.14 -8.48
C ASP A 65 -12.44 -0.01 -7.11
N LEU A 66 -12.22 1.10 -6.38
CA LEU A 66 -12.67 1.22 -4.99
C LEU A 66 -14.20 1.12 -4.82
N PRO A 67 -15.05 1.71 -5.69
CA PRO A 67 -16.49 1.50 -5.60
C PRO A 67 -16.93 0.05 -5.83
N LEU A 68 -16.20 -0.70 -6.67
CA LEU A 68 -16.49 -2.12 -6.91
C LEU A 68 -16.12 -2.96 -5.68
N ILE A 69 -15.04 -2.60 -4.99
CA ILE A 69 -14.63 -3.23 -3.74
C ILE A 69 -15.68 -3.01 -2.65
N VAL A 70 -16.16 -1.77 -2.45
CA VAL A 70 -17.22 -1.46 -1.48
C VAL A 70 -18.46 -2.35 -1.71
N LYS A 71 -18.93 -2.43 -2.96
CA LYS A 71 -20.08 -3.26 -3.35
C LYS A 71 -19.89 -4.76 -3.05
N LYS A 72 -18.66 -5.26 -3.10
CA LYS A 72 -18.34 -6.68 -2.86
C LYS A 72 -18.21 -7.03 -1.38
N ILE A 73 -17.72 -6.11 -0.55
CA ILE A 73 -17.34 -6.41 0.84
C ILE A 73 -18.57 -6.49 1.77
N ASN A 74 -19.70 -5.90 1.39
CA ASN A 74 -20.94 -5.87 2.18
C ASN A 74 -20.72 -5.50 3.67
N SER A 75 -19.77 -4.60 3.91
CA SER A 75 -19.46 -4.00 5.21
C SER A 75 -19.34 -2.51 4.97
N GLU A 76 -20.12 -1.71 5.68
CA GLU A 76 -20.01 -0.25 5.64
C GLU A 76 -20.09 0.31 7.07
N PRO A 77 -19.26 1.30 7.42
CA PRO A 77 -18.19 1.88 6.59
C PRO A 77 -16.92 1.01 6.53
N ILE A 78 -16.11 1.18 5.48
CA ILE A 78 -14.78 0.59 5.31
C ILE A 78 -13.73 1.69 5.50
N TYR A 79 -12.73 1.44 6.34
CA TYR A 79 -11.67 2.40 6.63
C TYR A 79 -10.43 2.09 5.80
N VAL A 80 -9.95 3.07 5.05
CA VAL A 80 -8.87 2.87 4.07
C VAL A 80 -7.53 3.23 4.70
N CYS A 81 -6.69 2.23 4.94
CA CYS A 81 -5.31 2.40 5.38
C CYS A 81 -4.34 2.27 4.19
N VAL A 82 -3.18 2.91 4.27
CA VAL A 82 -2.10 2.74 3.27
C VAL A 82 -0.87 2.17 3.96
N VAL A 83 -0.27 1.15 3.35
CA VAL A 83 1.01 0.60 3.83
C VAL A 83 2.07 1.70 3.77
N PRO A 84 2.76 1.99 4.88
CA PRO A 84 3.77 3.04 4.86
C PRO A 84 4.97 2.62 4.04
N ARG A 85 5.53 3.58 3.32
CA ARG A 85 6.79 3.44 2.58
C ARG A 85 7.96 3.10 3.51
N ALA A 86 9.06 2.64 2.91
CA ALA A 86 10.23 2.10 3.62
C ALA A 86 10.83 3.02 4.72
N LYS A 87 10.85 4.33 4.49
CA LYS A 87 11.48 5.32 5.39
C LYS A 87 10.45 6.06 6.23
N SER A 88 10.85 6.48 7.43
CA SER A 88 10.00 7.24 8.35
C SER A 88 9.73 8.66 7.85
N THR A 89 10.64 9.20 7.03
CA THR A 89 10.54 10.56 6.46
C THR A 89 10.61 10.51 4.94
N TYR A 90 9.72 11.25 4.29
CA TYR A 90 9.70 11.46 2.84
C TYR A 90 9.31 12.89 2.51
N GLN A 91 9.75 13.37 1.35
CA GLN A 91 9.29 14.66 0.85
C GLN A 91 7.83 14.59 0.40
N PRO A 92 7.07 15.72 0.44
CA PRO A 92 5.66 15.75 0.08
C PRO A 92 5.33 15.21 -1.32
N ASN A 93 6.27 15.31 -2.27
CA ASN A 93 6.16 14.83 -3.65
C ASN A 93 6.58 13.35 -3.83
N GLN A 94 7.03 12.67 -2.76
CA GLN A 94 7.28 11.23 -2.70
C GLN A 94 6.14 10.48 -1.98
N LEU A 95 5.16 11.22 -1.45
CA LEU A 95 3.97 10.71 -0.75
C LEU A 95 2.70 10.84 -1.58
N LEU A 96 2.83 11.08 -2.89
CA LEU A 96 1.69 11.32 -3.77
C LEU A 96 0.76 10.12 -3.87
N PHE A 97 1.27 8.88 -3.84
CA PHE A 97 0.43 7.68 -3.79
C PHE A 97 -0.57 7.72 -2.62
N LYS A 98 -0.06 7.92 -1.40
CA LYS A 98 -0.89 8.02 -0.18
C LYS A 98 -1.86 9.20 -0.25
N LYS A 99 -1.41 10.36 -0.73
CA LYS A 99 -2.27 11.55 -0.91
C LYS A 99 -3.42 11.28 -1.89
N THR A 100 -3.15 10.58 -2.99
CA THR A 100 -4.18 10.22 -3.96
C THR A 100 -5.18 9.22 -3.37
N VAL A 101 -4.72 8.21 -2.61
CA VAL A 101 -5.61 7.27 -1.92
C VAL A 101 -6.48 7.99 -0.87
N SER A 102 -5.89 8.88 -0.08
CA SER A 102 -6.60 9.73 0.90
C SER A 102 -7.67 10.59 0.23
N TYR A 103 -7.33 11.26 -0.88
CA TYR A 103 -8.28 12.04 -1.66
C TYR A 103 -9.45 11.19 -2.17
N VAL A 104 -9.18 10.06 -2.81
CA VAL A 104 -10.25 9.23 -3.38
C VAL A 104 -11.12 8.61 -2.30
N SER A 105 -10.53 8.08 -1.23
CA SER A 105 -11.27 7.46 -0.12
C SER A 105 -12.18 8.46 0.61
N SER A 106 -11.77 9.73 0.71
CA SER A 106 -12.61 10.80 1.27
C SER A 106 -13.81 11.17 0.39
N ASN A 107 -13.82 10.78 -0.89
CA ASN A 107 -14.82 11.19 -1.88
C ASN A 107 -15.70 10.05 -2.40
N ILE A 108 -15.55 8.82 -1.88
CA ILE A 108 -16.37 7.66 -2.25
C ILE A 108 -17.27 7.28 -1.07
N ASN A 109 -18.58 7.19 -1.32
CA ASN A 109 -19.53 6.72 -0.31
C ASN A 109 -19.19 5.30 0.16
N GLY A 110 -19.28 5.06 1.47
CA GLY A 110 -18.95 3.78 2.10
C GLY A 110 -17.46 3.66 2.51
N LEU A 111 -16.61 4.61 2.11
CA LEU A 111 -15.21 4.68 2.54
C LEU A 111 -14.98 5.79 3.56
N ILE A 112 -14.02 5.57 4.46
CA ILE A 112 -13.50 6.57 5.39
C ILE A 112 -11.98 6.61 5.23
N ASP A 113 -11.42 7.80 5.05
CA ASP A 113 -9.98 8.01 5.01
C ASP A 113 -9.36 7.74 6.38
N GLU A 114 -8.59 6.66 6.47
CA GLU A 114 -7.74 6.33 7.61
C GLU A 114 -6.32 6.06 7.09
N THR A 115 -5.87 6.78 6.06
CA THR A 115 -4.57 6.54 5.42
C THR A 115 -3.39 6.84 6.36
N ASN A 116 -3.64 7.52 7.47
CA ASN A 116 -2.72 7.73 8.59
C ASN A 116 -2.86 6.70 9.73
N GLY A 117 -3.67 5.65 9.55
CA GLY A 117 -3.86 4.60 10.56
C GLY A 117 -2.59 3.78 10.83
N ILE A 118 -1.67 3.72 9.88
CA ILE A 118 -0.33 3.13 10.04
C ILE A 118 0.71 4.16 9.59
N VAL A 119 1.62 4.55 10.49
CA VAL A 119 2.67 5.55 10.20
C VAL A 119 4.02 5.02 10.66
N ARG A 120 4.99 5.02 9.75
CA ARG A 120 6.34 4.55 10.05
C ARG A 120 7.14 5.59 10.84
N HIS A 121 7.74 5.17 11.95
CA HIS A 121 8.66 5.98 12.74
C HIS A 121 10.12 5.50 12.61
N THR A 122 10.34 4.24 12.23
CA THR A 122 11.69 3.67 12.05
C THR A 122 11.90 3.19 10.62
N ASN A 123 13.05 3.47 10.03
CA ASN A 123 13.38 3.04 8.67
C ASN A 123 13.43 1.51 8.57
N THR A 124 12.96 0.98 7.45
CA THR A 124 13.22 -0.40 7.03
C THR A 124 13.92 -0.41 5.68
N LYS A 125 14.44 -1.58 5.33
CA LYS A 125 15.11 -1.77 4.05
C LYS A 125 14.12 -1.86 2.90
N THR A 126 14.43 -1.19 1.81
CA THR A 126 13.77 -1.39 0.51
C THR A 126 14.44 -2.55 -0.21
N THR A 127 13.70 -3.65 -0.36
CA THR A 127 14.23 -4.94 -0.83
C THR A 127 14.60 -4.97 -2.31
N HIS A 128 14.06 -4.07 -3.12
CA HIS A 128 14.29 -4.02 -4.58
C HIS A 128 15.31 -2.95 -5.01
N LEU A 129 15.84 -2.17 -4.07
CA LEU A 129 16.85 -1.15 -4.37
C LEU A 129 18.27 -1.70 -4.13
N PRO A 130 19.21 -1.47 -5.07
CA PRO A 130 20.62 -1.80 -4.85
C PRO A 130 21.21 -1.10 -3.62
N PRO A 131 22.24 -1.67 -2.96
CA PRO A 131 22.88 -1.07 -1.79
C PRO A 131 23.39 0.37 -1.99
N ASN A 132 23.81 0.73 -3.21
CA ASN A 132 24.40 2.04 -3.53
C ASN A 132 23.45 2.93 -4.35
N THR A 133 22.15 2.91 -4.04
CA THR A 133 21.17 3.73 -4.75
C THR A 133 21.46 5.22 -4.49
N PRO A 134 21.72 6.05 -5.53
CA PRO A 134 22.08 7.45 -5.35
C PRO A 134 21.00 8.22 -4.56
N ASN A 135 21.43 9.03 -3.60
CA ASN A 135 20.54 9.86 -2.76
C ASN A 135 19.43 9.07 -2.05
N TYR A 136 19.65 7.77 -1.79
CA TYR A 136 18.72 6.92 -1.07
C TYR A 136 19.47 6.08 -0.05
N GLU A 137 19.26 6.39 1.22
CA GLU A 137 19.82 5.60 2.32
C GLU A 137 18.98 4.33 2.50
N ASN A 138 19.47 3.19 2.00
CA ASN A 138 18.78 1.91 2.11
C ASN A 138 19.10 1.17 3.43
N ASP A 139 19.02 1.90 4.53
CA ASP A 139 19.20 1.46 5.92
C ASP A 139 17.99 0.67 6.48
N GLY A 140 18.13 0.25 7.73
CA GLY A 140 17.10 -0.46 8.49
C GLY A 140 17.07 -1.97 8.22
N ASP A 141 16.15 -2.63 8.92
CA ASP A 141 16.06 -4.09 8.89
C ASP A 141 15.42 -4.60 7.60
N TYR A 142 15.83 -5.81 7.20
CA TYR A 142 15.11 -6.62 6.22
C TYR A 142 13.75 -7.06 6.78
N PRO A 143 12.78 -7.43 5.93
CA PRO A 143 11.50 -7.95 6.38
C PRO A 143 11.66 -9.11 7.37
N TYR A 144 10.99 -9.02 8.52
CA TYR A 144 10.86 -10.07 9.53
C TYR A 144 9.49 -9.98 10.20
N LYS A 145 9.02 -11.06 10.83
CA LYS A 145 7.71 -11.09 11.48
C LYS A 145 7.65 -10.13 12.67
N GLY A 146 6.68 -9.23 12.67
CA GLY A 146 6.51 -8.16 13.64
C GLY A 146 7.15 -6.83 13.23
N ILE A 147 7.76 -6.74 12.05
CA ILE A 147 8.46 -5.51 11.63
C ILE A 147 7.52 -4.30 11.58
N THR A 148 6.26 -4.48 11.16
CA THR A 148 5.29 -3.38 11.11
C THR A 148 5.03 -2.82 12.51
N LYS A 149 4.80 -3.67 13.52
CA LYS A 149 4.59 -3.22 14.91
C LYS A 149 5.83 -2.59 15.52
N ASN A 150 7.01 -3.07 15.16
CA ASN A 150 8.28 -2.55 15.68
C ASN A 150 8.70 -1.22 15.05
N THR A 151 8.18 -0.89 13.87
CA THR A 151 8.64 0.28 13.09
C THR A 151 7.54 1.27 12.75
N CYS A 152 6.29 0.97 13.06
CA CYS A 152 5.14 1.83 12.81
C CYS A 152 4.30 2.06 14.07
N HIS A 153 3.78 3.28 14.18
CA HIS A 153 2.64 3.59 15.03
C HIS A 153 1.38 3.12 14.30
N ILE A 154 0.58 2.30 14.98
CA ILE A 154 -0.72 1.85 14.51
C ILE A 154 -1.77 2.53 15.38
N SER A 155 -2.68 3.27 14.76
CA SER A 155 -3.69 4.06 15.47
C SER A 155 -4.68 3.15 16.21
N ASP A 156 -5.01 3.51 17.46
CA ASP A 156 -6.10 2.87 18.21
C ASP A 156 -7.47 3.07 17.54
N SER A 157 -7.58 4.07 16.65
CA SER A 157 -8.77 4.28 15.85
C SER A 157 -9.14 3.04 15.03
N ILE A 158 -8.20 2.15 14.67
CA ILE A 158 -8.42 0.95 13.85
C ILE A 158 -9.27 -0.13 14.55
N ARG A 159 -9.36 -0.09 15.88
CA ARG A 159 -10.04 -1.14 16.66
C ARG A 159 -11.51 -1.29 16.26
N ASN A 160 -11.95 -2.54 16.12
CA ASN A 160 -13.31 -2.93 15.72
C ASN A 160 -13.77 -2.43 14.35
N LYS A 161 -12.86 -1.97 13.48
CA LYS A 161 -13.18 -1.50 12.13
C LYS A 161 -12.86 -2.54 11.06
N SER A 162 -13.63 -2.51 9.97
CA SER A 162 -13.31 -3.23 8.72
C SER A 162 -12.32 -2.38 7.91
N ILE A 163 -11.12 -2.90 7.68
CA ILE A 163 -10.03 -2.16 7.03
C ILE A 163 -9.85 -2.62 5.59
N LEU A 164 -9.74 -1.66 4.66
CA LEU A 164 -9.14 -1.87 3.34
C LEU A 164 -7.70 -1.37 3.41
N LEU A 165 -6.74 -2.30 3.44
CA LEU A 165 -5.32 -1.98 3.39
C LEU A 165 -4.88 -1.86 1.93
N VAL A 166 -4.36 -0.69 1.56
CA VAL A 166 -3.93 -0.36 0.20
C VAL A 166 -2.41 -0.29 0.12
N ASP A 167 -1.83 -0.92 -0.90
CA ASP A 167 -0.42 -0.74 -1.27
C ASP A 167 -0.26 -0.52 -2.78
N ASP A 168 0.92 -0.07 -3.18
CA ASP A 168 1.24 0.14 -4.58
C ASP A 168 1.43 -1.17 -5.34
N ILE A 169 2.22 -2.11 -4.81
CA ILE A 169 2.58 -3.36 -5.48
C ILE A 169 2.61 -4.52 -4.48
N TYR A 170 1.83 -5.57 -4.76
CA TYR A 170 1.94 -6.82 -4.03
C TYR A 170 2.93 -7.80 -4.67
N THR A 171 3.83 -8.35 -3.85
CA THR A 171 4.83 -9.37 -4.25
C THR A 171 4.80 -10.55 -3.28
N GLN A 172 4.39 -11.74 -3.75
CA GLN A 172 3.99 -12.93 -2.95
C GLN A 172 5.11 -13.65 -2.16
N THR A 173 6.22 -12.99 -1.83
CA THR A 173 7.34 -13.58 -1.06
C THR A 173 8.09 -12.57 -0.19
N ILE A 174 7.76 -11.29 -0.31
CA ILE A 174 8.42 -10.22 0.45
C ILE A 174 7.85 -10.12 1.87
N ASN A 175 6.60 -10.55 2.07
CA ASN A 175 5.92 -10.67 3.37
C ASN A 175 5.69 -9.36 4.14
N ILE A 176 5.94 -8.20 3.53
CA ILE A 176 5.63 -6.89 4.15
C ILE A 176 4.13 -6.65 4.24
N ILE A 177 3.37 -7.10 3.23
CA ILE A 177 1.90 -6.97 3.24
C ILE A 177 1.28 -7.91 4.25
N GLU A 178 1.73 -9.15 4.26
CA GLU A 178 1.33 -10.18 5.21
C GLU A 178 1.57 -9.73 6.66
N ASP A 179 2.75 -9.17 6.94
CA ASP A 179 3.08 -8.61 8.25
C ASP A 179 2.19 -7.42 8.63
N ALA A 180 1.96 -6.49 7.69
CA ALA A 180 1.12 -5.32 7.95
C ALA A 180 -0.35 -5.70 8.21
N ILE A 181 -0.87 -6.70 7.50
CA ILE A 181 -2.21 -7.24 7.74
C ILE A 181 -2.27 -7.87 9.14
N GLU A 182 -1.30 -8.71 9.51
CA GLU A 182 -1.29 -9.33 10.84
C GLU A 182 -1.20 -8.26 11.94
N ALA A 183 -0.38 -7.23 11.77
CA ALA A 183 -0.27 -6.12 12.71
C ALA A 183 -1.59 -5.38 12.94
N LEU A 184 -2.39 -5.16 11.88
CA LEU A 184 -3.72 -4.57 11.99
C LEU A 184 -4.71 -5.50 12.73
N LEU A 185 -4.67 -6.79 12.45
CA LEU A 185 -5.49 -7.79 13.12
C LEU A 185 -5.15 -7.86 14.62
N GLU A 186 -3.86 -7.89 14.96
CA GLU A 186 -3.38 -7.86 16.35
C GLU A 186 -3.72 -6.54 17.07
N GLN A 187 -3.77 -5.41 16.37
CA GLN A 187 -4.24 -4.14 16.94
C GLN A 187 -5.74 -4.19 17.31
N GLY A 188 -6.49 -5.11 16.70
CA GLY A 188 -7.92 -5.31 16.95
C GLY A 188 -8.83 -4.87 15.82
N ALA A 189 -8.33 -4.77 14.58
CA ALA A 189 -9.20 -4.62 13.41
C ALA A 189 -10.23 -5.77 13.36
N LYS A 190 -11.49 -5.45 13.04
CA LYS A 190 -12.57 -6.45 12.91
C LYS A 190 -12.31 -7.37 11.72
N SER A 191 -11.88 -6.80 10.60
CA SER A 191 -11.47 -7.50 9.40
C SER A 191 -10.46 -6.66 8.64
N VAL A 192 -9.62 -7.33 7.85
CA VAL A 192 -8.69 -6.68 6.93
C VAL A 192 -8.87 -7.32 5.56
N ILE A 193 -9.01 -6.47 4.55
CA ILE A 193 -9.04 -6.83 3.14
C ILE A 193 -7.91 -6.06 2.47
N PHE A 194 -7.25 -6.68 1.51
CA PHE A 194 -6.10 -6.07 0.86
C PHE A 194 -6.42 -5.64 -0.58
N TYR A 195 -5.90 -4.49 -0.97
CA TYR A 195 -5.90 -4.05 -2.36
C TYR A 195 -4.52 -3.54 -2.76
N SER A 196 -4.04 -3.98 -3.92
CA SER A 196 -2.85 -3.40 -4.54
C SER A 196 -3.15 -2.87 -5.93
N VAL A 197 -2.57 -1.73 -6.31
CA VAL A 197 -2.69 -1.26 -7.69
C VAL A 197 -2.08 -2.27 -8.65
N ALA A 198 -0.90 -2.81 -8.34
CA ALA A 198 -0.33 -3.87 -9.15
C ALA A 198 0.06 -5.10 -8.36
N LYS A 199 0.08 -6.25 -9.02
CA LYS A 199 0.57 -7.51 -8.46
C LYS A 199 1.66 -8.07 -9.36
N THR A 200 2.80 -8.47 -8.80
CA THR A 200 3.88 -9.06 -9.60
C THR A 200 3.41 -10.35 -10.28
N VAL A 201 3.68 -10.45 -11.58
CA VAL A 201 3.60 -11.72 -12.32
C VAL A 201 4.79 -12.59 -11.92
N ARG A 202 4.52 -13.86 -11.63
CA ARG A 202 5.58 -14.84 -11.36
C ARG A 202 6.21 -15.32 -12.66
#